data_AF-A0A9W9YT59-F1
#
_entry.id   AF-A0A9W9YT59-F1
#
_cell.length_a   1.000
_cell.length_b   1.000
_cell.length_c   1.000
_cell.angle_alpha   90.00
_cell.angle_beta   90.00
_cell.angle_gamma   90.00
#
_symmetry.space_group_name_H-M   'P 1'
#
loop_
_entity.id
_entity.type
_entity.pdbx_description
1 polymer ?
#
loop_
_entity_poly.entity_id
_entity_poly.type
_entity_poly.pdbx_seq_one_letter_code
_entity_poly.pdbx_strand_id
1 'polypeptide(L)'
;MGCAKAFLFFFNFIYLGVSAAIIFVAAWLIKKYGDITKITTDEYTLVPCGILVGVGILIFITALFGCCGTCRDNKCCLSTFFALLFIVFTLEIAAGVMGYVYQDKARGFVNDGFVDAIKHYDDKDSSLDKAIDDLQKDLKCCGSKHPTDWMNSPYFMKHLGHYPKSCCAGELHVCVPRDFIQGGLLGQNN
;
A
#
# COMPACT_ATOMS: atom_id res chain seq x y z
N MET A 1 -0.09 -10.89 39.06
CA MET A 1 0.14 -9.85 38.03
C MET A 1 -1.07 -9.85 37.11
N GLY A 2 -1.82 -8.75 37.01
CA GLY A 2 -3.11 -8.76 36.33
C GLY A 2 -3.00 -9.17 34.86
N CYS A 3 -3.89 -10.04 34.40
CA CYS A 3 -3.94 -10.55 33.01
C CYS A 3 -3.92 -9.40 31.99
N ALA A 4 -4.55 -8.27 32.31
CA ALA A 4 -4.57 -7.07 31.48
C ALA A 4 -3.16 -6.45 31.28
N LYS A 5 -2.29 -6.45 32.29
CA LYS A 5 -0.93 -5.92 32.16
C LYS A 5 -0.07 -6.80 31.27
N ALA A 6 -0.16 -8.12 31.43
CA ALA A 6 0.56 -9.08 30.59
C ALA A 6 0.13 -8.99 29.13
N PHE A 7 -1.18 -8.87 28.89
CA PHE A 7 -1.75 -8.63 27.57
C PHE A 7 -1.22 -7.33 26.96
N LEU A 8 -1.34 -6.20 27.66
CA LEU A 8 -0.85 -4.90 27.18
C LEU A 8 0.65 -4.93 26.84
N PHE A 9 1.46 -5.56 27.67
CA PHE A 9 2.89 -5.70 27.43
C PHE A 9 3.19 -6.49 26.14
N PHE A 10 2.51 -7.63 25.95
CA PHE A 10 2.68 -8.47 24.77
C PHE A 10 2.30 -7.73 23.47
N PHE A 11 1.14 -7.07 23.44
CA PHE A 11 0.71 -6.30 22.26
C PHE A 11 1.63 -5.13 21.95
N ASN A 12 2.09 -4.38 22.97
CA ASN A 12 3.05 -3.29 22.76
C ASN A 12 4.37 -3.80 22.19
N PHE A 13 4.85 -4.98 22.59
CA PHE A 13 6.07 -5.55 22.03
C PHE A 13 5.91 -5.96 20.56
N ILE A 14 4.75 -6.51 20.19
CA ILE A 14 4.42 -6.78 18.78
C ILE A 14 4.38 -5.47 17.98
N TYR A 15 3.68 -4.45 18.46
CA TYR A 15 3.60 -3.16 17.78
C TYR A 15 4.97 -2.49 17.63
N LEU A 16 5.86 -2.64 18.61
CA LEU A 16 7.24 -2.17 18.52
C LEU A 16 8.01 -2.87 17.40
N GLY A 17 7.89 -4.20 17.30
CA GLY A 17 8.54 -4.99 16.25
C GLY A 17 8.00 -4.67 14.85
N VAL A 18 6.68 -4.62 14.69
CA VAL A 18 6.02 -4.31 13.43
C VAL A 18 6.36 -2.89 12.95
N SER A 19 6.31 -1.89 13.83
CA SER A 19 6.67 -0.51 13.46
C SER A 19 8.13 -0.37 13.06
N ALA A 20 9.05 -1.02 13.76
CA ALA A 20 10.47 -1.03 13.38
C ALA A 20 10.69 -1.67 11.98
N ALA A 21 9.99 -2.77 11.69
CA ALA A 21 10.05 -3.42 10.38
C ALA A 21 9.48 -2.52 9.26
N ILE A 22 8.35 -1.85 9.49
CA ILE A 22 7.75 -0.90 8.54
C ILE A 22 8.72 0.25 8.25
N ILE A 23 9.28 0.89 9.28
CA ILE A 23 10.24 1.99 9.12
C ILE A 23 11.46 1.51 8.31
N PHE A 24 12.00 0.33 8.63
CA PHE A 24 13.15 -0.23 7.93
C PHE A 24 12.86 -0.46 6.45
N VAL A 25 11.75 -1.12 6.11
CA VAL A 25 11.36 -1.39 4.73
C VAL A 25 11.09 -0.09 3.97
N ALA A 26 10.36 0.85 4.55
CA ALA A 26 10.04 2.12 3.91
C ALA A 26 11.30 2.98 3.67
N ALA A 27 12.20 3.06 4.64
CA ALA A 27 13.49 3.74 4.47
C ALA A 27 14.36 3.07 3.39
N TRP A 28 14.35 1.74 3.31
CA TRP A 28 15.07 1.02 2.27
C TRP A 28 14.47 1.33 0.88
N LEU A 29 13.15 1.29 0.72
CA LEU A 29 12.49 1.67 -0.54
C LEU A 29 12.83 3.10 -0.96
N ILE A 30 12.79 4.06 -0.04
CA ILE A 30 13.15 5.46 -0.33
C ILE A 30 14.59 5.55 -0.83
N LYS A 31 15.55 4.84 -0.23
CA LYS A 31 16.94 4.87 -0.69
C LYS A 31 17.11 4.21 -2.06
N LYS A 32 16.37 3.13 -2.34
CA LYS A 32 16.46 2.40 -3.62
C LYS A 32 15.86 3.18 -4.80
N TYR A 33 14.72 3.82 -4.58
CA TYR A 33 13.96 4.52 -5.64
C TYR A 33 14.14 6.05 -5.60
N GLY A 34 14.76 6.59 -4.54
CA GLY A 34 15.00 8.03 -4.36
C GLY A 34 15.98 8.64 -5.35
N ASP A 35 16.86 7.84 -5.96
CA ASP A 35 17.75 8.35 -7.02
C ASP A 35 17.06 8.38 -8.39
N ILE A 36 16.03 7.56 -8.61
CA ILE A 36 15.26 7.51 -9.86
C ILE A 36 14.33 8.74 -9.97
N THR A 37 13.75 9.17 -8.85
CA THR A 37 12.88 10.36 -8.74
C THR A 37 13.63 11.69 -8.76
N LYS A 38 14.96 11.70 -8.65
CA LYS A 38 15.76 12.91 -8.94
C LYS A 38 15.94 13.16 -10.44
N ILE A 39 15.72 12.12 -11.25
CA ILE A 39 15.90 12.15 -12.71
C ILE A 39 14.54 12.30 -13.42
N THR A 40 13.45 11.91 -12.77
CA THR A 40 12.06 12.04 -13.25
C THR A 40 11.33 13.04 -12.37
N THR A 41 10.71 14.07 -12.95
CA THR A 41 10.00 15.16 -12.23
C THR A 41 8.70 14.74 -11.54
N ASP A 42 8.59 13.48 -11.12
CA ASP A 42 7.42 12.93 -10.43
C ASP A 42 7.68 12.84 -8.93
N GLU A 43 7.38 13.92 -8.22
CA GLU A 43 7.52 14.03 -6.76
C GLU A 43 6.58 13.09 -5.98
N TYR A 44 5.63 12.45 -6.66
CA TYR A 44 4.53 11.72 -6.04
C TYR A 44 4.86 10.25 -5.72
N THR A 45 5.89 9.67 -6.34
CA THR A 45 6.21 8.23 -6.22
C THR A 45 6.72 7.85 -4.82
N LEU A 46 7.31 8.80 -4.08
CA LEU A 46 7.84 8.57 -2.73
C LEU A 46 6.83 8.94 -1.61
N VAL A 47 5.74 9.62 -1.94
CA VAL A 47 4.74 10.06 -0.95
C VAL A 47 4.19 8.90 -0.11
N PRO A 48 3.82 7.73 -0.68
CA PRO A 48 3.35 6.60 0.11
C PRO A 48 4.41 6.07 1.10
N CYS A 49 5.67 6.03 0.69
CA CYS A 49 6.76 5.59 1.55
C CYS A 49 7.01 6.56 2.70
N GLY A 50 6.93 7.88 2.46
CA GLY A 50 7.04 8.91 3.50
C GLY A 50 5.94 8.80 4.56
N ILE A 51 4.70 8.55 4.14
CA ILE A 51 3.57 8.32 5.04
C ILE A 51 3.82 7.08 5.92
N LEU A 52 4.29 5.97 5.33
CA LEU A 52 4.61 4.74 6.07
C LEU A 52 5.68 4.96 7.14
N VAL A 53 6.73 5.75 6.84
CA VAL A 53 7.74 6.11 7.84
C VAL A 53 7.12 6.93 8.98
N GLY A 54 6.33 7.96 8.66
CA GLY A 54 5.68 8.81 9.66
C GLY A 54 4.76 8.03 10.60
N VAL A 55 3.89 7.18 10.04
CA VAL A 55 3.01 6.30 10.80
C VAL A 55 3.81 5.29 11.63
N GLY A 56 4.85 4.68 11.04
CA GLY A 56 5.74 3.77 11.75
C GLY A 56 6.39 4.41 12.99
N ILE A 57 6.93 5.62 12.86
CA ILE A 57 7.54 6.35 13.98
C ILE A 57 6.52 6.65 15.08
N LEU A 58 5.31 7.06 14.69
CA LEU A 58 4.23 7.32 15.65
C LEU A 58 3.88 6.06 16.46
N ILE A 59 3.69 4.93 15.78
CA ILE A 59 3.40 3.63 16.43
C ILE A 59 4.58 3.23 17.32
N PHE A 60 5.83 3.38 16.86
CA PHE A 60 7.02 3.05 17.64
C PHE A 60 7.09 3.84 18.95
N ILE A 61 6.87 5.16 18.90
CA ILE A 61 6.85 6.02 20.09
C ILE A 61 5.74 5.61 21.06
N THR A 62 4.52 5.38 20.55
CA THR A 62 3.41 4.92 21.41
C THR A 62 3.71 3.58 22.08
N ALA A 63 4.29 2.63 21.36
CA ALA A 63 4.69 1.32 21.90
C ALA A 63 5.79 1.42 22.96
N LEU A 64 6.75 2.33 22.79
CA LEU A 64 7.78 2.61 23.82
C LEU A 64 7.14 3.13 25.12
N PHE A 65 6.23 4.09 25.04
CA PHE A 65 5.53 4.60 26.23
C PHE A 65 4.65 3.53 26.89
N GLY A 66 4.00 2.66 26.10
CA GLY A 66 3.22 1.52 26.62
C GLY A 66 4.09 0.49 27.34
N CYS A 67 5.26 0.16 26.78
CA CYS A 67 6.23 -0.73 27.40
C CYS A 67 6.82 -0.12 28.68
N CYS A 68 7.31 1.12 28.64
CA CYS A 68 7.86 1.81 29.80
C CYS A 68 6.81 2.01 30.91
N GLY A 69 5.57 2.35 30.56
CA GLY A 69 4.48 2.52 31.51
C GLY A 69 4.12 1.22 32.23
N THR A 70 4.13 0.09 31.52
CA THR A 70 3.82 -1.23 32.08
C THR A 70 4.99 -1.78 32.91
N CYS A 71 6.23 -1.66 32.44
CA CYS A 71 7.42 -2.16 33.15
C CYS A 71 7.74 -1.38 34.43
N ARG A 72 7.54 -0.06 34.40
CA ARG A 72 7.92 0.83 35.50
C ARG A 72 6.76 1.12 36.46
N ASP A 73 5.59 0.52 36.23
CA ASP A 73 4.33 0.80 36.93
C ASP A 73 4.07 2.32 37.10
N ASN A 74 4.53 3.12 36.12
CA ASN A 74 4.50 4.57 36.18
C ASN A 74 3.17 5.09 35.59
N LYS A 75 2.31 5.60 36.47
CA LYS A 75 1.01 6.18 36.10
C LYS A 75 1.13 7.31 35.08
N CYS A 76 2.19 8.11 35.14
CA CYS A 76 2.40 9.21 34.20
C CYS A 76 2.65 8.69 32.78
N CYS A 77 3.55 7.71 32.62
CA CYS A 77 3.82 7.08 31.31
C CYS A 77 2.58 6.36 30.76
N LEU A 78 1.80 5.69 31.62
CA LEU A 78 0.57 5.03 31.21
C LEU A 78 -0.51 6.05 30.80
N SER A 79 -0.61 7.18 31.50
CA SER A 79 -1.50 8.28 31.14
C SER A 79 -1.13 8.89 29.79
N THR A 80 0.16 9.11 29.53
CA THR A 80 0.64 9.60 28.22
C THR A 80 0.33 8.61 27.11
N PHE A 81 0.48 7.30 27.36
CA PHE A 81 0.11 6.26 26.40
C PHE A 81 -1.37 6.34 26.01
N PHE A 82 -2.29 6.43 26.99
CA PHE A 82 -3.71 6.58 26.70
C PHE A 82 -4.04 7.90 25.98
N ALA A 83 -3.40 9.01 26.36
CA ALA A 83 -3.59 10.29 25.68
C ALA A 83 -3.13 10.22 24.20
N LEU A 84 -1.99 9.59 23.92
CA LEU A 84 -1.51 9.39 22.55
C LEU A 84 -2.47 8.50 21.75
N LEU A 85 -2.97 7.40 22.32
CA LEU A 85 -3.96 6.56 21.65
C LEU A 85 -5.24 7.32 21.31
N PHE A 86 -5.71 8.18 22.22
CA PHE A 86 -6.90 8.99 21.98
C PHE A 86 -6.69 10.01 20.84
N ILE A 87 -5.50 10.63 20.78
CA ILE A 87 -5.12 11.52 19.67
C ILE A 87 -5.09 10.74 18.35
N VAL A 88 -4.45 9.57 18.31
CA VAL A 88 -4.39 8.71 17.12
C VAL A 88 -5.81 8.32 16.67
N PHE A 89 -6.66 7.88 17.59
CA PHE A 89 -8.04 7.53 17.29
C PHE A 89 -8.83 8.69 16.66
N THR A 90 -8.66 9.91 17.19
CA THR A 90 -9.30 11.10 16.62
C THR A 90 -8.77 11.43 15.23
N LEU A 91 -7.45 11.29 15.01
CA LEU A 91 -6.83 11.48 13.71
C LEU A 91 -7.29 10.42 12.69
N GLU A 92 -7.48 9.16 13.11
CA GLU A 92 -8.00 8.10 12.25
C GLU A 92 -9.43 8.36 11.80
N ILE A 93 -10.30 8.84 12.70
CA ILE A 93 -11.67 9.26 12.32
C ILE A 93 -11.61 10.40 11.32
N ALA A 94 -10.80 11.44 11.58
CA ALA A 94 -10.64 12.56 10.67
C ALA A 94 -10.11 12.11 9.30
N ALA A 95 -9.09 11.25 9.27
CA ALA A 95 -8.53 10.68 8.06
C ALA A 95 -9.55 9.82 7.30
N GLY A 96 -10.36 9.03 8.01
CA GLY A 96 -11.44 8.22 7.41
C GLY A 96 -12.52 9.08 6.76
N VAL A 97 -12.96 10.15 7.43
CA VAL A 97 -13.94 11.10 6.88
C VAL A 97 -13.34 11.82 5.67
N MET A 98 -12.10 12.30 5.75
CA MET A 98 -11.43 12.92 4.60
C MET A 98 -11.26 11.93 3.44
N GLY A 99 -10.89 10.68 3.72
CA GLY A 99 -10.76 9.63 2.72
C GLY A 99 -12.07 9.34 2.00
N TYR A 100 -13.20 9.37 2.72
CA TYR A 100 -14.53 9.24 2.13
C TYR A 100 -14.90 10.46 1.27
N VAL A 101 -14.73 11.67 1.79
CA VAL A 101 -15.05 12.91 1.07
C VAL A 101 -14.20 13.08 -0.19
N TYR A 102 -12.92 12.71 -0.15
CA TYR A 102 -11.99 12.83 -1.26
C TYR A 102 -11.73 11.51 -1.99
N GLN A 103 -12.64 10.54 -1.88
CA GLN A 103 -12.45 9.20 -2.44
C GLN A 103 -12.10 9.20 -3.93
N ASP A 104 -12.71 10.09 -4.73
CA ASP A 104 -12.47 10.13 -6.17
C ASP A 104 -11.06 10.63 -6.50
N LYS A 105 -10.57 11.60 -5.72
CA LYS A 105 -9.18 12.08 -5.84
C LYS A 105 -8.20 11.02 -5.38
N ALA A 106 -8.48 10.32 -4.28
CA ALA A 106 -7.66 9.23 -3.79
C ALA A 106 -7.58 8.08 -4.82
N ARG A 107 -8.71 7.72 -5.44
CA ARG A 107 -8.76 6.77 -6.56
C ARG A 107 -7.93 7.26 -7.74
N GLY A 108 -8.04 8.54 -8.11
CA GLY A 108 -7.21 9.15 -9.16
C GLY A 108 -5.72 8.96 -8.89
N PHE A 109 -5.27 9.30 -7.68
CA PHE A 109 -3.87 9.16 -7.28
C PHE A 109 -3.36 7.71 -7.35
N VAL A 110 -4.14 6.76 -6.85
CA VAL A 110 -3.81 5.33 -6.93
C VAL A 110 -3.74 4.86 -8.38
N ASN A 111 -4.71 5.30 -9.19
CA ASN A 111 -4.79 4.93 -10.59
C ASN A 111 -3.57 5.43 -11.38
N ASP A 112 -3.19 6.69 -11.18
CA ASP A 112 -2.05 7.30 -11.86
C ASP A 112 -0.73 6.63 -11.43
N GLY A 113 -0.59 6.32 -10.13
CA GLY A 113 0.54 5.56 -9.62
C GLY A 113 0.64 4.15 -10.21
N PHE A 114 -0.48 3.47 -10.45
CA PHE A 114 -0.48 2.15 -11.09
C PHE A 114 -0.12 2.22 -12.58
N VAL A 115 -0.60 3.24 -13.30
CA VAL A 115 -0.18 3.48 -14.70
C VAL A 115 1.32 3.72 -14.76
N ASP A 116 1.88 4.49 -13.81
CA ASP A 116 3.32 4.72 -13.75
C ASP A 116 4.11 3.43 -13.44
N ALA A 117 3.59 2.58 -12.55
CA ALA A 117 4.16 1.26 -12.29
C ALA A 117 4.19 0.38 -13.56
N ILE A 118 3.13 0.39 -14.37
CA ILE A 118 3.07 -0.34 -15.65
C ILE A 118 4.14 0.16 -16.64
N LYS A 119 4.45 1.47 -16.67
CA LYS A 119 5.52 2.01 -17.54
C LYS A 119 6.90 1.46 -17.17
N HIS A 120 7.10 1.10 -15.91
CA HIS A 120 8.35 0.54 -15.39
C HIS A 120 8.37 -1.00 -15.41
N TYR A 121 7.31 -1.65 -15.90
CA TYR A 121 7.28 -3.10 -16.09
C TYR A 121 8.27 -3.50 -17.20
N ASP A 122 9.28 -4.30 -16.87
CA ASP A 122 10.39 -4.59 -17.77
C ASP A 122 10.50 -6.05 -18.24
N ASP A 123 9.58 -6.93 -17.80
CA ASP A 123 9.52 -8.35 -18.18
C ASP A 123 10.80 -9.11 -17.83
N LYS A 124 11.41 -8.75 -16.70
CA LYS A 124 12.63 -9.40 -16.20
C LYS A 124 12.41 -10.12 -14.87
N ASP A 125 11.15 -10.46 -14.57
CA ASP A 125 10.76 -11.08 -13.30
C ASP A 125 11.18 -10.24 -12.08
N SER A 126 11.17 -8.92 -12.25
CA SER A 126 11.50 -7.98 -11.18
C SER A 126 10.48 -8.10 -10.03
N SER A 127 10.84 -7.63 -8.83
CA SER A 127 9.89 -7.57 -7.72
C SER A 127 8.66 -6.70 -8.03
N LEU A 128 8.81 -5.72 -8.92
CA LEU A 128 7.73 -4.86 -9.39
C LEU A 128 6.81 -5.63 -10.36
N ASP A 129 7.39 -6.35 -11.32
CA ASP A 129 6.65 -7.15 -12.30
C ASP A 129 5.75 -8.18 -11.60
N LYS A 130 6.32 -8.91 -10.63
CA LYS A 130 5.57 -9.88 -9.82
C LYS A 130 4.45 -9.22 -9.02
N ALA A 131 4.71 -8.06 -8.42
CA ALA A 131 3.69 -7.34 -7.67
C ALA A 131 2.54 -6.88 -8.56
N ILE A 132 2.83 -6.39 -9.78
CA ILE A 132 1.81 -6.01 -10.77
C ILE A 132 1.01 -7.24 -11.21
N ASP A 133 1.69 -8.34 -11.51
CA ASP A 133 1.07 -9.59 -11.94
C ASP A 133 0.16 -10.21 -10.87
N ASP A 134 0.62 -10.25 -9.63
CA ASP A 134 -0.13 -10.79 -8.50
C ASP A 134 -1.34 -9.90 -8.21
N LEU A 135 -1.17 -8.56 -8.23
CA LEU A 135 -2.28 -7.64 -8.03
C LEU A 135 -3.38 -7.82 -9.09
N GLN A 136 -3.01 -7.95 -10.37
CA GLN A 136 -3.98 -8.17 -11.45
C GLN A 136 -4.68 -9.52 -11.36
N LYS A 137 -3.98 -10.58 -10.91
CA LYS A 137 -4.58 -11.90 -10.68
C LYS A 137 -5.54 -11.87 -9.49
N ASP A 138 -5.12 -11.27 -8.37
CA ASP A 138 -5.87 -11.24 -7.12
C ASP A 138 -7.10 -10.35 -7.21
N LEU A 139 -6.96 -9.16 -7.78
CA LEU A 139 -8.06 -8.22 -8.00
C LEU A 139 -8.87 -8.53 -9.24
N LYS A 140 -8.42 -9.50 -10.05
CA LYS A 140 -9.02 -9.89 -11.31
C LYS A 140 -9.23 -8.70 -12.26
N CYS A 141 -8.24 -7.82 -12.35
CA CYS A 141 -8.28 -6.63 -13.21
C CYS A 141 -7.16 -6.63 -14.27
N CYS A 142 -7.21 -5.68 -15.21
CA CYS A 142 -6.15 -5.47 -16.19
C CYS A 142 -5.85 -3.99 -16.45
N GLY A 143 -4.71 -3.54 -15.93
CA GLY A 143 -4.37 -2.11 -15.95
C GLY A 143 -4.95 -1.39 -14.74
N SER A 144 -4.94 -0.06 -14.79
CA SER A 144 -5.40 0.81 -13.70
C SER A 144 -6.90 1.02 -13.77
N LYS A 145 -7.37 1.50 -14.93
CA LYS A 145 -8.79 1.68 -15.25
C LYS A 145 -9.21 0.82 -16.42
N HIS A 146 -8.32 0.65 -17.40
CA HIS A 146 -8.61 -0.07 -18.63
C HIS A 146 -7.39 -0.84 -19.13
N PRO A 147 -7.59 -1.94 -19.87
CA PRO A 147 -6.49 -2.69 -20.48
C PRO A 147 -5.62 -1.84 -21.40
N THR A 148 -6.19 -0.77 -21.98
CA THR A 148 -5.48 0.20 -22.83
C THR A 148 -4.33 0.91 -22.10
N ASP A 149 -4.29 0.89 -20.77
CA ASP A 149 -3.19 1.43 -19.96
C ASP A 149 -1.85 0.76 -20.31
N TRP A 150 -1.89 -0.48 -20.83
CA TRP A 150 -0.70 -1.20 -21.32
C TRP A 150 -0.20 -0.71 -22.67
N MET A 151 -0.99 -0.01 -23.50
CA MET A 151 -0.61 0.33 -24.88
C MET A 151 0.66 1.18 -24.97
N ASN A 152 0.95 1.98 -23.94
CA ASN A 152 2.12 2.84 -23.86
C ASN A 152 3.28 2.23 -23.06
N SER A 153 3.16 0.97 -22.62
CA SER A 153 4.21 0.32 -21.83
C SER A 153 5.28 -0.33 -22.72
N PRO A 154 6.54 -0.40 -22.26
CA PRO A 154 7.60 -1.11 -22.97
C PRO A 154 7.24 -2.57 -23.25
N TYR A 155 6.49 -3.20 -22.33
CA TYR A 155 6.01 -4.58 -22.48
C TYR A 155 5.16 -4.77 -23.74
N PHE A 156 4.13 -3.94 -23.90
CA PHE A 156 3.17 -4.08 -25.00
C PHE A 156 3.85 -3.89 -26.37
N MET A 157 4.79 -2.96 -26.44
CA MET A 157 5.60 -2.74 -27.64
C MET A 157 6.54 -3.93 -27.93
N LYS A 158 7.20 -4.49 -26.90
CA LYS A 158 8.10 -5.64 -27.03
C LYS A 158 7.36 -6.93 -27.45
N HIS A 159 6.13 -7.10 -26.99
CA HIS A 159 5.32 -8.30 -27.20
C HIS A 159 4.26 -8.14 -28.29
N LEU A 160 4.47 -7.24 -29.27
CA LEU A 160 3.66 -7.09 -30.48
C LEU A 160 2.16 -6.86 -30.19
N GLY A 161 1.84 -6.12 -29.12
CA GLY A 161 0.47 -5.81 -28.74
C GLY A 161 -0.23 -6.88 -27.90
N HIS A 162 0.52 -7.83 -27.33
CA HIS A 162 -0.01 -8.77 -26.35
C HIS A 162 0.03 -8.20 -24.93
N TYR A 163 -1.03 -8.48 -24.17
CA TYR A 163 -1.12 -8.19 -22.74
C TYR A 163 -0.38 -9.25 -21.90
N PRO A 164 0.07 -8.90 -20.69
CA PRO A 164 0.70 -9.87 -19.80
C PRO A 164 -0.29 -10.96 -19.39
N LYS A 165 0.25 -12.16 -19.07
CA LYS A 165 -0.58 -13.33 -18.71
C LYS A 165 -1.46 -13.09 -17.48
N SER A 166 -1.03 -12.22 -16.56
CA SER A 166 -1.78 -11.78 -15.38
C SER A 166 -3.11 -11.10 -15.71
N CYS A 167 -3.16 -10.35 -16.81
CA CYS A 167 -4.35 -9.67 -17.34
C CYS A 167 -5.37 -10.64 -18.00
N CYS A 168 -4.92 -11.81 -18.48
CA CYS A 168 -5.75 -12.71 -19.28
C CYS A 168 -6.63 -13.64 -18.43
N ALA A 169 -7.90 -13.77 -18.81
CA ALA A 169 -8.83 -14.73 -18.20
C ALA A 169 -8.64 -16.15 -18.77
N GLY A 170 -8.06 -17.06 -17.98
CA GLY A 170 -7.98 -18.49 -18.30
C GLY A 170 -6.89 -18.86 -19.33
N GLU A 171 -6.81 -20.14 -19.68
CA GLU A 171 -5.86 -20.69 -20.68
C GLU A 171 -6.46 -20.68 -22.10
N LEU A 172 -7.05 -19.56 -22.52
CA LEU A 172 -7.50 -19.41 -23.90
C LEU A 172 -6.34 -18.93 -24.79
N HIS A 173 -6.26 -19.44 -26.03
CA HIS A 173 -5.26 -19.01 -27.02
C HIS A 173 -5.32 -17.52 -27.38
N VAL A 174 -6.42 -16.84 -27.03
CA VAL A 174 -6.60 -15.39 -27.20
C VAL A 174 -6.78 -14.77 -25.82
N CYS A 175 -5.91 -13.83 -25.47
CA CYS A 175 -6.03 -13.09 -24.22
C CYS A 175 -7.26 -12.16 -24.28
N VAL A 176 -8.26 -12.45 -23.45
CA VAL A 176 -9.35 -11.51 -23.16
C VAL A 176 -9.02 -10.81 -21.84
N PRO A 177 -8.81 -9.49 -21.83
CA PRO A 177 -8.53 -8.76 -20.60
C PRO A 177 -9.68 -8.91 -19.61
N ARG A 178 -9.35 -9.18 -18.34
CA ARG A 178 -10.32 -9.57 -17.31
C ARG A 178 -11.42 -8.53 -17.05
N ASP A 179 -11.14 -7.24 -17.23
CA ASP A 179 -12.11 -6.15 -17.01
C ASP A 179 -13.31 -6.20 -17.98
N PHE A 180 -13.12 -6.72 -19.20
CA PHE A 180 -14.20 -6.85 -20.18
C PHE A 180 -15.23 -7.91 -19.78
N ILE A 181 -14.83 -8.92 -19.00
CA ILE A 181 -15.71 -10.00 -18.57
C ILE A 181 -16.57 -9.54 -17.38
N GLN A 182 -16.01 -8.75 -16.45
CA GLN A 182 -16.78 -8.19 -15.32
C GLN A 182 -17.83 -7.15 -15.77
N GLY A 183 -17.51 -6.31 -16.76
CA GLY A 183 -18.49 -5.40 -17.37
C GLY A 183 -19.64 -6.12 -18.08
N GLY A 184 -19.38 -7.29 -18.69
CA GLY A 184 -20.41 -8.12 -19.33
C GLY A 184 -21.31 -8.86 -18.34
N LEU A 185 -20.79 -9.28 -17.17
CA LEU A 185 -21.57 -9.99 -16.14
C LEU A 185 -22.38 -9.06 -15.24
N LEU A 186 -21.97 -7.79 -15.06
CA LEU A 186 -22.77 -6.77 -14.36
C LEU A 186 -23.83 -6.12 -15.26
N GLY A 187 -23.85 -6.43 -16.56
CA GLY A 187 -24.85 -5.98 -17.54
C GLY A 187 -26.07 -6.89 -17.71
N GLN A 188 -26.25 -7.94 -16.89
CA GLN A 188 -27.44 -8.80 -16.90
C GLN A 188 -28.36 -8.66 -15.66
N ASN A 189 -28.07 -7.74 -14.74
CA ASN A 189 -28.91 -7.49 -13.56
C ASN A 189 -29.31 -6.01 -13.41
N ASN A 190 -29.84 -5.41 -14.48
CA ASN A 190 -30.80 -4.30 -14.42
C ASN A 190 -31.82 -4.47 -15.54
#